data_AF-Q6VAE4-F1
#
_entry.id   AF-Q6VAE4-F1
#
_cell.length_a   1.000
_cell.length_b   1.000
_cell.length_c   1.000
_cell.angle_alpha   90.00
_cell.angle_beta   90.00
_cell.angle_gamma   90.00
#
_symmetry.space_group_name_H-M   'P 1'
#
loop_
_entity.id
_entity.type
_entity.pdbx_description
1 polymer ?
#
loop_
_entity_poly.entity_id
_entity_poly.type
_entity_poly.pdbx_seq_one_letter_code
_entity_poly.pdbx_strand_id
1 'polypeptide(L)'
;FGVVRGLYHKDFRVFGVTMEDSRAITEDFHTMIMDGTKTGTLHTDGKNIEFPDVNVYPEAYLDKIPTCMTAESAVTTTWLAERGLPMVLSWIITTSEKKAQMELYNAVARDSGYSEEYIKNVDHSMTLICSVDEDAKKAEDVCREFLGNWYDSYVNATNIFSESNQTRGYDYHKGQWKDFVLQGHTNTKRRVDYSHDLNP
;
A
#
# COMPACT_ATOMS: atom_id res chain seq x y z
N PHE A 1 1.76 12.37 -5.76
CA PHE A 1 2.77 11.73 -4.91
C PHE A 1 2.17 10.47 -4.27
N GLY A 2 2.36 9.31 -4.88
CA GLY A 2 1.87 8.04 -4.33
C GLY A 2 2.90 7.44 -3.37
N VAL A 3 2.48 7.09 -2.16
CA VAL A 3 3.37 6.53 -1.12
C VAL A 3 2.84 5.17 -0.68
N VAL A 4 3.73 4.24 -0.37
CA VAL A 4 3.40 2.93 0.19
C VAL A 4 4.36 2.59 1.32
N ARG A 5 3.94 1.70 2.21
CA ARG A 5 4.78 1.27 3.35
C ARG A 5 5.94 0.38 2.94
N GLY A 6 5.93 -0.18 1.73
CA GLY A 6 6.88 -1.19 1.29
C GLY A 6 6.45 -2.61 1.71
N LEU A 7 6.61 -3.57 0.79
CA LEU A 7 6.13 -4.94 0.97
C LEU A 7 7.27 -5.95 1.16
N TYR A 8 8.45 -5.66 0.61
CA TYR A 8 9.53 -6.64 0.53
C TYR A 8 10.60 -6.39 1.57
N HIS A 9 10.79 -7.34 2.49
CA HIS A 9 11.87 -7.32 3.48
C HIS A 9 13.25 -7.09 2.87
N LYS A 10 13.48 -7.54 1.62
CA LYS A 10 14.77 -7.33 0.94
C LYS A 10 15.14 -5.86 0.80
N ASP A 11 14.16 -4.96 0.63
CA ASP A 11 14.40 -3.54 0.43
C ASP A 11 14.87 -2.92 1.74
N PHE A 12 14.11 -3.16 2.81
CA PHE A 12 14.46 -2.82 4.19
C PHE A 12 15.85 -3.34 4.58
N ARG A 13 16.12 -4.62 4.30
CA ARG A 13 17.41 -5.25 4.58
C ARG A 13 18.56 -4.54 3.89
N VAL A 14 18.43 -4.21 2.61
CA VAL A 14 19.50 -3.59 1.81
C VAL A 14 19.70 -2.13 2.20
N PHE A 15 18.62 -1.39 2.45
CA PHE A 15 18.68 0.03 2.82
C PHE A 15 18.89 0.27 4.32
N GLY A 16 19.04 -0.79 5.11
CA GLY A 16 19.39 -0.69 6.53
C GLY A 16 18.27 -0.19 7.42
N VAL A 17 17.02 -0.50 7.06
CA VAL A 17 15.81 -0.10 7.80
C VAL A 17 15.09 -1.34 8.33
N THR A 18 14.45 -1.23 9.48
CA THR A 18 13.61 -2.29 10.07
C THR A 18 12.24 -2.31 9.40
N MET A 19 11.82 -3.46 8.84
CA MET A 19 10.53 -3.57 8.14
C MET A 19 9.34 -3.47 9.10
N GLU A 20 9.52 -3.89 10.34
CA GLU A 20 8.51 -3.85 11.40
C GLU A 20 8.09 -2.40 11.70
N ASP A 21 9.03 -1.46 11.57
CA ASP A 21 8.82 -0.03 11.78
C ASP A 21 8.30 0.69 10.51
N SER A 22 8.14 -0.03 9.40
CA SER A 22 7.76 0.52 8.09
C SER A 22 6.57 1.47 8.15
N ARG A 23 5.56 1.14 8.97
CA ARG A 23 4.40 2.00 9.17
C ARG A 23 4.78 3.33 9.80
N ALA A 24 5.43 3.29 10.97
CA ALA A 24 5.79 4.49 11.70
C ALA A 24 6.72 5.39 10.88
N ILE A 25 7.69 4.78 10.20
CA ILE A 25 8.62 5.47 9.30
C ILE A 25 7.87 6.12 8.13
N THR A 26 6.95 5.40 7.49
CA THR A 26 6.21 5.94 6.33
C THR A 26 5.31 7.11 6.73
N GLU A 27 4.58 6.98 7.85
CA GLU A 27 3.69 8.05 8.34
C GLU A 27 4.48 9.30 8.73
N ASP A 28 5.63 9.13 9.38
CA ASP A 28 6.53 10.20 9.79
C ASP A 28 7.17 10.91 8.58
N PHE A 29 7.77 10.15 7.67
CA PHE A 29 8.40 10.72 6.47
C PHE A 29 7.38 11.36 5.54
N HIS A 30 6.18 10.79 5.41
CA HIS A 30 5.10 11.44 4.66
C HIS A 30 4.74 12.79 5.27
N THR A 31 4.54 12.84 6.59
CA THR A 31 4.21 14.10 7.30
C THR A 31 5.32 15.12 7.12
N MET A 32 6.57 14.72 7.38
CA MET A 32 7.76 15.56 7.24
C MET A 32 7.90 16.14 5.82
N ILE A 33 7.73 15.31 4.78
CA ILE A 33 7.79 15.76 3.38
C ILE A 33 6.62 16.70 3.07
N MET A 34 5.39 16.35 3.43
CA MET A 34 4.22 17.17 3.14
C MET A 34 4.28 18.52 3.85
N ASP A 35 4.78 18.59 5.07
CA ASP A 35 4.96 19.85 5.78
C ASP A 35 6.12 20.66 5.19
N GLY A 36 7.24 20.02 4.85
CA GLY A 36 8.34 20.67 4.15
C GLY A 36 7.93 21.28 2.81
N THR A 37 6.97 20.68 2.11
CA THR A 37 6.45 21.25 0.84
C THR A 37 5.59 22.50 1.05
N LYS A 38 5.02 22.70 2.25
CA LYS A 38 4.25 23.91 2.59
C LYS A 38 5.15 25.02 3.15
N THR A 39 6.16 24.66 3.92
CA THR A 39 7.01 25.60 4.66
C THR A 39 8.28 25.98 3.89
N GLY A 40 8.72 25.14 2.95
CA GLY A 40 10.03 25.26 2.30
C GLY A 40 11.20 24.74 3.16
N THR A 41 10.93 24.17 4.33
CA THR A 41 11.95 23.70 5.27
C THR A 41 11.59 22.31 5.80
N LEU A 42 12.52 21.35 5.75
CA LEU A 42 12.38 20.08 6.46
C LEU A 42 12.85 20.23 7.89
N HIS A 43 12.04 19.72 8.79
CA HIS A 43 12.28 19.62 10.23
C HIS A 43 11.99 18.18 10.67
N THR A 44 12.67 17.71 11.70
CA THR A 44 12.43 16.38 12.28
C THR A 44 12.32 16.45 13.80
N ASP A 45 11.50 15.58 14.37
CA ASP A 45 11.31 15.44 15.83
C ASP A 45 12.32 14.48 16.48
N GLY A 46 13.24 13.91 15.70
CA GLY A 46 14.27 12.98 16.17
C GLY A 46 13.78 11.53 16.37
N LYS A 47 12.51 11.22 16.08
CA LYS A 47 11.93 9.91 16.41
C LYS A 47 12.44 8.78 15.51
N ASN A 48 12.42 8.99 14.19
CA ASN A 48 12.90 7.99 13.22
C ASN A 48 14.17 8.43 12.48
N ILE A 49 14.44 9.73 12.45
CA ILE A 49 15.62 10.33 11.83
C ILE A 49 15.94 11.64 12.56
N GLU A 50 17.21 12.07 12.56
CA GLU A 50 17.63 13.34 13.18
C GLU A 50 18.57 14.09 12.22
N PHE A 51 18.27 15.36 11.98
CA PHE A 51 19.10 16.30 11.21
C PHE A 51 18.70 17.75 11.55
N PRO A 52 19.60 18.74 11.39
CA PRO A 52 19.25 20.15 11.60
C PRO A 52 18.27 20.63 10.54
N ASP A 53 17.47 21.65 10.84
CA ASP A 53 16.54 22.24 9.86
C ASP A 53 17.24 22.62 8.56
N VAL A 54 16.66 22.18 7.43
CA VAL A 54 17.21 22.44 6.09
C VAL A 54 16.16 23.00 5.15
N ASN A 55 16.57 23.95 4.32
CA ASN A 55 15.74 24.47 3.23
C ASN A 55 15.63 23.43 2.11
N VAL A 56 14.42 23.30 1.55
CA VAL A 56 14.12 22.40 0.44
C VAL A 56 14.10 23.19 -0.85
N TYR A 57 14.87 22.73 -1.85
CA TYR A 57 14.88 23.29 -3.19
C TYR A 57 14.73 22.20 -4.27
N PRO A 58 14.05 22.49 -5.39
CA PRO A 58 13.32 23.73 -5.67
C PRO A 58 12.08 23.87 -4.77
N GLU A 59 11.55 25.09 -4.66
CA GLU A 59 10.27 25.33 -4.00
C GLU A 59 9.14 24.57 -4.70
N ALA A 60 8.13 24.17 -3.93
CA ALA A 60 7.00 23.43 -4.48
C ALA A 60 6.26 24.28 -5.52
N TYR A 61 6.04 23.71 -6.71
CA TYR A 61 5.29 24.40 -7.77
C TYR A 61 3.80 24.55 -7.46
N LEU A 62 3.24 23.60 -6.68
CA LEU A 62 1.83 23.59 -6.28
C LEU A 62 1.73 23.87 -4.78
N ASP A 63 0.77 24.72 -4.38
CA ASP A 63 0.46 24.99 -2.96
C ASP A 63 0.04 23.73 -2.19
N LYS A 64 -0.55 22.76 -2.91
CA LYS A 64 -0.94 21.46 -2.38
C LYS A 64 -0.48 20.38 -3.34
N ILE A 65 0.47 19.55 -2.90
CA ILE A 65 0.89 18.38 -3.66
C ILE A 65 -0.19 17.29 -3.50
N PRO A 66 -0.83 16.84 -4.59
CA PRO A 66 -1.76 15.71 -4.52
C PRO A 66 -0.99 14.47 -4.07
N THR A 67 -1.45 13.83 -3.00
CA THR A 67 -0.82 12.64 -2.43
C THR A 67 -1.86 11.56 -2.24
N CYS A 68 -1.47 10.29 -2.39
CA CYS A 68 -2.31 9.14 -2.10
C CYS A 68 -1.48 8.01 -1.51
N MET A 69 -2.13 7.03 -0.89
CA MET A 69 -1.46 5.86 -0.35
C MET A 69 -2.28 4.60 -0.57
N THR A 70 -1.62 3.50 -0.90
CA THR A 70 -2.28 2.19 -0.96
C THR A 70 -2.65 1.76 0.45
N ALA A 71 -3.95 1.62 0.69
CA ALA A 71 -4.47 1.17 1.96
C ALA A 71 -4.81 -0.32 1.84
N GLU A 72 -4.02 -1.19 2.47
CA GLU A 72 -4.28 -2.64 2.50
C GLU A 72 -4.61 -3.14 3.92
N SER A 73 -4.76 -2.21 4.87
CA SER A 73 -5.13 -2.53 6.25
C SER A 73 -6.08 -1.49 6.80
N ALA A 74 -6.96 -1.91 7.72
CA ALA A 74 -7.88 -1.00 8.42
C ALA A 74 -7.14 0.16 9.09
N VAL A 75 -5.95 -0.12 9.59
CA VAL A 75 -5.12 0.86 10.30
C VAL A 75 -4.61 1.96 9.36
N THR A 76 -4.14 1.59 8.17
CA THR A 76 -3.75 2.58 7.13
C THR A 76 -4.97 3.36 6.64
N THR A 77 -6.11 2.69 6.46
CA THR A 77 -7.37 3.34 6.10
C THR A 77 -7.76 4.41 7.13
N THR A 78 -7.72 4.09 8.42
CA THR A 78 -8.00 5.04 9.51
C THR A 78 -7.04 6.23 9.48
N TRP A 79 -5.74 5.98 9.35
CA TRP A 79 -4.74 7.06 9.32
C TRP A 79 -4.96 8.05 8.17
N LEU A 80 -5.32 7.55 6.99
CA LEU A 80 -5.65 8.37 5.82
C LEU A 80 -6.96 9.14 6.02
N ALA A 81 -7.99 8.49 6.58
CA ALA A 81 -9.30 9.08 6.82
C ALA A 81 -9.26 10.23 7.83
N GLU A 82 -8.48 10.08 8.91
CA GLU A 82 -8.21 11.13 9.90
C GLU A 82 -7.61 12.40 9.28
N ARG A 83 -6.99 12.28 8.11
CA ARG A 83 -6.26 13.35 7.40
C ARG A 83 -6.92 13.76 6.09
N GLY A 84 -8.06 13.17 5.74
CA GLY A 84 -8.77 13.44 4.49
C GLY A 84 -7.95 13.09 3.24
N LEU A 85 -7.03 12.13 3.34
CA LEU A 85 -6.13 11.76 2.25
C LEU A 85 -6.71 10.61 1.41
N PRO A 86 -6.58 10.67 0.07
CA PRO A 86 -7.14 9.65 -0.79
C PRO A 86 -6.40 8.30 -0.67
N MET A 87 -7.19 7.24 -0.78
CA MET A 87 -6.72 5.86 -0.83
C MET A 87 -6.56 5.39 -2.27
N VAL A 88 -5.57 4.52 -2.50
CA VAL A 88 -5.52 3.65 -3.67
C VAL A 88 -6.03 2.27 -3.28
N LEU A 89 -7.19 1.87 -3.80
CA LEU A 89 -7.82 0.57 -3.56
C LEU A 89 -7.16 -0.50 -4.44
N SER A 90 -6.85 -1.63 -3.80
CA SER A 90 -6.11 -2.72 -4.45
C SER A 90 -6.99 -3.50 -5.45
N TRP A 91 -6.35 -4.03 -6.49
CA TRP A 91 -6.98 -4.90 -7.50
C TRP A 91 -7.17 -6.34 -7.01
N ILE A 92 -6.56 -6.72 -5.87
CA ILE A 92 -6.61 -8.09 -5.32
C ILE A 92 -7.72 -8.31 -4.29
N ILE A 93 -8.60 -7.33 -4.07
CA ILE A 93 -9.72 -7.43 -3.12
C ILE A 93 -11.08 -7.31 -3.82
N THR A 94 -12.10 -7.94 -3.22
CA THR A 94 -13.49 -7.95 -3.72
C THR A 94 -14.13 -6.57 -3.71
N THR A 95 -15.18 -6.40 -4.51
CA THR A 95 -16.08 -5.24 -4.42
C THR A 95 -16.66 -5.07 -3.01
N SER A 96 -16.97 -6.17 -2.31
CA SER A 96 -17.44 -6.12 -0.92
C SER A 96 -16.37 -5.59 0.05
N GLU A 97 -15.11 -6.01 -0.11
CA GLU A 97 -14.00 -5.53 0.72
C GLU A 97 -13.67 -4.07 0.41
N LYS A 98 -13.67 -3.67 -0.87
CA LYS A 98 -13.55 -2.27 -1.30
C LYS A 98 -14.64 -1.41 -0.66
N LYS A 99 -15.90 -1.89 -0.67
CA LYS A 99 -17.03 -1.22 -0.03
C LYS A 99 -16.81 -1.09 1.48
N ALA A 100 -16.46 -2.18 2.17
CA ALA A 100 -16.19 -2.15 3.61
C ALA A 100 -15.04 -1.19 3.97
N GLN A 101 -14.00 -1.14 3.14
CA GLN A 101 -12.89 -0.21 3.31
C GLN A 101 -13.31 1.25 3.13
N MET A 102 -14.14 1.55 2.12
CA MET A 102 -14.72 2.88 1.92
C MET A 102 -15.68 3.28 3.05
N GLU A 103 -16.47 2.35 3.58
CA GLU A 103 -17.34 2.59 4.73
C GLU A 103 -16.53 2.94 5.98
N LEU A 104 -15.44 2.22 6.25
CA LEU A 104 -14.50 2.55 7.33
C LEU A 104 -13.88 3.94 7.13
N TYR A 105 -13.38 4.24 5.94
CA TYR A 105 -12.80 5.54 5.64
C TYR A 105 -13.81 6.67 5.88
N ASN A 106 -15.01 6.55 5.32
CA ASN A 106 -16.05 7.57 5.42
C ASN A 106 -16.52 7.79 6.87
N ALA A 107 -16.57 6.72 7.68
CA ALA A 107 -16.91 6.83 9.10
C ALA A 107 -15.84 7.63 9.86
N VAL A 108 -14.57 7.24 9.72
CA VAL A 108 -13.46 7.90 10.42
C VAL A 108 -13.28 9.36 9.96
N ALA A 109 -13.41 9.63 8.65
CA ALA A 109 -13.30 11.00 8.13
C ALA A 109 -14.41 11.90 8.70
N ARG A 110 -15.64 11.40 8.81
CA ARG A 110 -16.75 12.13 9.44
C ARG A 110 -16.48 12.41 10.91
N ASP A 111 -16.02 11.41 11.65
CA ASP A 111 -15.67 11.56 13.07
C ASP A 111 -14.49 12.51 13.29
N SER A 112 -13.64 12.68 12.27
CA SER A 112 -12.52 13.63 12.25
C SER A 112 -12.93 15.05 11.81
N GLY A 113 -14.22 15.29 11.55
CA GLY A 113 -14.78 16.62 11.29
C GLY A 113 -14.85 17.03 9.81
N TYR A 114 -14.58 16.13 8.86
CA TYR A 114 -14.75 16.43 7.43
C TYR A 114 -16.25 16.48 7.05
N SER A 115 -16.61 17.44 6.20
CA SER A 115 -17.99 17.56 5.70
C SER A 115 -18.32 16.44 4.70
N GLU A 116 -19.60 16.12 4.54
CA GLU A 116 -20.05 15.16 3.52
C GLU A 116 -19.66 15.57 2.09
N GLU A 117 -19.65 16.88 1.83
CA GLU A 117 -19.19 17.43 0.55
C GLU A 117 -17.69 17.19 0.35
N TYR A 118 -16.88 17.36 1.40
CA TYR A 118 -15.45 17.06 1.32
C TYR A 118 -15.21 15.57 1.08
N ILE A 119 -15.83 14.70 1.88
CA ILE A 119 -15.66 13.24 1.83
C ILE A 119 -15.98 12.70 0.42
N LYS A 120 -17.05 13.19 -0.21
CA LYS A 120 -17.44 12.79 -1.58
C LYS A 120 -16.45 13.20 -2.66
N ASN A 121 -15.66 14.24 -2.41
CA ASN A 121 -14.71 14.82 -3.35
C ASN A 121 -13.26 14.39 -3.07
N VAL A 122 -13.02 13.48 -2.12
CA VAL A 122 -11.70 12.86 -1.95
C VAL A 122 -11.42 11.97 -3.16
N ASP A 123 -10.28 12.20 -3.82
CA ASP A 123 -9.89 11.55 -5.07
C ASP A 123 -9.34 10.13 -4.87
N HIS A 124 -10.20 9.24 -4.35
CA HIS A 124 -9.87 7.82 -4.23
C HIS A 124 -9.68 7.19 -5.61
N SER A 125 -8.67 6.33 -5.73
CA SER A 125 -8.40 5.59 -6.97
C SER A 125 -8.62 4.10 -6.76
N MET A 126 -9.11 3.41 -7.80
CA MET A 126 -9.16 1.95 -7.83
C MET A 126 -8.19 1.43 -8.88
N THR A 127 -7.38 0.45 -8.48
CA THR A 127 -6.55 -0.29 -9.42
C THR A 127 -7.27 -1.54 -9.90
N LEU A 128 -7.05 -1.90 -11.16
CA LEU A 128 -7.59 -3.10 -11.80
C LEU A 128 -6.50 -3.71 -12.68
N ILE A 129 -6.56 -5.03 -12.85
CA ILE A 129 -5.87 -5.69 -13.97
C ILE A 129 -6.88 -5.85 -15.09
N CYS A 130 -6.54 -5.34 -16.27
CA CYS A 130 -7.44 -5.33 -17.41
C CYS A 130 -6.84 -6.13 -18.58
N SER A 131 -7.60 -7.09 -19.09
CA SER A 131 -7.33 -7.81 -20.33
C SER A 131 -8.61 -7.75 -21.16
N VAL A 132 -8.57 -7.06 -22.31
CA VAL A 132 -9.75 -6.83 -23.15
C VAL A 132 -9.45 -7.38 -24.54
N ASP A 133 -10.26 -8.35 -24.97
CA ASP A 133 -10.17 -8.99 -26.29
C ASP A 133 -11.60 -9.26 -26.79
N GLU A 134 -11.77 -9.36 -28.12
CA GLU A 134 -13.06 -9.75 -28.72
C GLU A 134 -13.42 -11.20 -28.35
N ASP A 135 -12.41 -12.05 -28.14
CA ASP A 135 -12.57 -13.39 -27.58
C ASP A 135 -12.34 -13.34 -26.06
N ALA A 136 -13.46 -13.42 -25.30
CA ALA A 136 -13.43 -13.42 -23.84
C ALA A 136 -12.53 -14.53 -23.26
N LYS A 137 -12.45 -15.70 -23.91
CA LYS A 137 -11.62 -16.80 -23.41
C LYS A 137 -10.14 -16.49 -23.57
N LYS A 138 -9.77 -15.85 -24.68
CA LYS A 138 -8.41 -15.39 -24.92
C LYS A 138 -7.99 -14.31 -23.92
N ALA A 139 -8.87 -13.35 -23.62
CA ALA A 139 -8.62 -12.33 -22.60
C ALA A 139 -8.36 -12.96 -21.22
N GLU A 140 -9.18 -13.94 -20.84
CA GLU A 140 -9.04 -14.71 -19.60
C GLU A 140 -7.70 -15.47 -19.58
N ASP A 141 -7.39 -16.23 -20.62
CA ASP A 141 -6.20 -17.09 -20.65
C ASP A 141 -4.90 -16.29 -20.55
N VAL A 142 -4.82 -15.13 -21.24
CA VAL A 142 -3.68 -14.20 -21.13
C VAL A 142 -3.55 -13.65 -19.71
N CYS A 143 -4.67 -13.24 -19.09
CA CYS A 143 -4.67 -12.72 -17.73
C CYS A 143 -4.22 -13.79 -16.72
N ARG A 144 -4.70 -15.03 -16.88
CA ARG A 144 -4.34 -16.17 -16.01
C ARG A 144 -2.87 -16.52 -16.11
N GLU A 145 -2.31 -16.57 -17.31
CA GLU A 145 -0.89 -16.83 -17.53
C GLU A 145 -0.04 -15.73 -16.88
N PHE A 146 -0.40 -14.47 -17.11
CA PHE A 146 0.27 -13.33 -16.49
C PHE A 146 0.25 -13.40 -14.95
N LEU A 147 -0.92 -13.65 -14.36
CA LEU A 147 -1.09 -13.74 -12.92
C LEU A 147 -0.27 -14.89 -12.31
N GLY A 148 -0.19 -16.03 -12.99
CA GLY A 148 0.67 -17.14 -12.59
C GLY A 148 2.14 -16.73 -12.50
N ASN A 149 2.67 -16.15 -13.58
CA ASN A 149 4.05 -15.70 -13.65
C ASN A 149 4.36 -14.57 -12.64
N TRP A 150 3.43 -13.62 -12.50
CA TRP A 150 3.56 -12.51 -11.55
C TRP A 150 3.61 -13.02 -10.11
N TYR A 151 2.77 -14.00 -9.78
CA TYR A 151 2.74 -14.59 -8.45
C TYR A 151 4.03 -15.35 -8.11
N ASP A 152 4.57 -16.11 -9.05
CA ASP A 152 5.86 -16.78 -8.88
C ASP A 152 6.99 -15.77 -8.63
N SER A 153 6.98 -14.66 -9.39
CA SER A 153 7.91 -13.55 -9.17
C SER A 153 7.75 -12.91 -7.79
N TYR A 154 6.51 -12.70 -7.33
CA TYR A 154 6.21 -12.18 -5.99
C TYR A 154 6.77 -13.07 -4.88
N VAL A 155 6.55 -14.39 -4.97
CA VAL A 155 7.05 -15.37 -4.01
C VAL A 155 8.58 -15.38 -3.99
N ASN A 156 9.22 -15.34 -5.16
CA ASN A 156 10.67 -15.27 -5.27
C ASN A 156 11.23 -13.98 -4.62
N ALA A 157 10.65 -12.82 -4.96
CA ALA A 157 11.06 -11.52 -4.40
C ALA A 157 10.91 -11.47 -2.87
N THR A 158 9.89 -12.11 -2.31
CA THR A 158 9.66 -12.17 -0.86
C THR A 158 10.67 -13.07 -0.14
N ASN A 159 11.29 -14.03 -0.84
CA ASN A 159 12.15 -15.06 -0.27
C ASN A 159 13.63 -14.95 -0.69
N ILE A 160 14.04 -13.93 -1.44
CA ILE A 160 15.43 -13.82 -1.96
C ILE A 160 16.53 -13.91 -0.88
N PHE A 161 16.22 -13.59 0.38
CA PHE A 161 17.14 -13.72 1.52
C PHE A 161 16.73 -14.81 2.52
N SER A 162 15.97 -15.82 2.11
CA SER A 162 15.52 -16.89 3.01
C SER A 162 16.62 -17.79 3.53
N GLU A 163 17.68 -17.96 2.76
CA GLU A 163 18.85 -18.78 3.11
C GLU A 163 20.02 -17.94 3.64
N SER A 164 19.80 -16.65 3.91
CA SER A 164 20.83 -15.79 4.48
C SER A 164 21.04 -16.11 5.96
N ASN A 165 22.31 -16.25 6.36
CA ASN A 165 22.72 -16.49 7.76
C ASN A 165 22.63 -15.23 8.65
N GLN A 166 22.08 -14.13 8.15
CA GLN A 166 21.85 -12.91 8.93
C GLN A 166 20.44 -12.92 9.51
N THR A 167 20.34 -12.67 10.82
CA THR A 167 19.10 -12.71 11.61
C THR A 167 18.00 -11.84 10.99
N ARG A 168 16.83 -12.45 10.77
CA ARG A 168 15.59 -11.75 10.37
C ARG A 168 15.03 -10.96 11.54
N GLY A 169 14.52 -9.75 11.27
CA GLY A 169 13.57 -9.06 12.14
C GLY A 169 12.27 -9.86 12.32
N TYR A 170 11.55 -9.61 13.40
CA TYR A 170 10.47 -10.44 13.94
C TYR A 170 9.19 -10.44 13.07
N ASP A 171 8.79 -11.63 12.62
CA ASP A 171 7.78 -11.89 11.58
C ASP A 171 6.35 -12.07 12.14
N TYR A 172 5.72 -11.00 12.67
CA TYR A 172 4.40 -11.09 13.32
C TYR A 172 3.20 -10.84 12.37
N HIS A 173 3.34 -10.02 11.32
CA HIS A 173 2.21 -9.65 10.44
C HIS A 173 2.06 -10.48 9.18
N LYS A 174 2.95 -11.45 8.91
CA LYS A 174 2.71 -12.45 7.87
C LYS A 174 1.63 -13.47 8.24
N GLY A 175 1.06 -13.45 9.45
CA GLY A 175 0.08 -14.42 9.95
C GLY A 175 -1.05 -14.76 8.96
N GLN A 176 -1.69 -13.80 8.30
CA GLN A 176 -2.79 -14.12 7.36
C GLN A 176 -2.33 -14.78 6.05
N TRP A 177 -1.11 -14.49 5.58
CA TRP A 177 -0.53 -15.07 4.35
C TRP A 177 0.26 -16.36 4.62
N LYS A 178 0.88 -16.43 5.80
CA LYS A 178 1.65 -17.55 6.30
C LYS A 178 0.72 -18.63 6.84
N ASP A 179 -0.41 -18.30 7.47
CA ASP A 179 -1.44 -19.27 7.84
C ASP A 179 -2.05 -19.92 6.60
N PHE A 180 -2.19 -19.22 5.47
CA PHE A 180 -2.66 -19.83 4.22
C PHE A 180 -1.65 -20.86 3.65
N VAL A 181 -0.35 -20.58 3.78
CA VAL A 181 0.74 -21.48 3.37
C VAL A 181 0.96 -22.61 4.38
N LEU A 182 0.80 -22.36 5.69
CA LEU A 182 0.95 -23.31 6.78
C LEU A 182 -0.29 -24.21 6.97
N GLN A 183 -1.47 -23.78 6.52
CA GLN A 183 -2.69 -24.60 6.44
C GLN A 183 -2.71 -25.54 5.22
N GLY A 184 -1.60 -25.62 4.45
CA GLY A 184 -1.44 -26.60 3.38
C GLY A 184 -2.23 -26.28 2.10
N HIS A 185 -2.73 -25.06 1.93
CA HIS A 185 -3.41 -24.65 0.71
C HIS A 185 -2.41 -24.10 -0.32
N THR A 186 -1.58 -24.98 -0.87
CA THR A 186 -0.54 -24.67 -1.88
C THR A 186 -1.08 -24.55 -3.31
N ASN A 187 -2.40 -24.59 -3.51
CA ASN A 187 -2.97 -24.65 -4.85
C ASN A 187 -3.05 -23.25 -5.49
N THR A 188 -2.06 -22.94 -6.33
CA THR A 188 -1.97 -21.72 -7.15
C THR A 188 -3.19 -21.49 -8.04
N LYS A 189 -3.85 -22.55 -8.56
CA LYS A 189 -5.06 -22.41 -9.40
C LYS A 189 -6.18 -21.66 -8.71
N ARG A 190 -6.47 -21.99 -7.44
CA ARG A 190 -7.58 -21.39 -6.69
C ARG A 190 -7.40 -19.88 -6.46
N ARG A 191 -6.14 -19.42 -6.40
CA ARG A 191 -5.83 -17.99 -6.25
C ARG A 191 -5.91 -17.23 -7.56
N VAL A 192 -5.45 -17.84 -8.66
CA VAL A 192 -5.63 -17.27 -10.01
C VAL A 192 -7.12 -17.16 -10.35
N ASP A 193 -7.92 -18.18 -10.02
CA ASP A 193 -9.38 -18.16 -10.16
C ASP A 193 -10.00 -17.01 -9.35
N TYR A 194 -9.63 -16.88 -8.07
CA TYR A 194 -10.13 -15.81 -7.21
C TYR A 194 -9.75 -14.42 -7.73
N SER A 195 -8.49 -14.16 -8.09
CA SER A 195 -8.08 -12.85 -8.63
C SER A 195 -8.74 -12.51 -9.96
N HIS A 196 -9.06 -13.50 -10.79
CA HIS A 196 -9.85 -13.31 -12.01
C HIS A 196 -11.29 -12.89 -11.70
N ASP A 197 -11.96 -13.58 -10.76
CA ASP A 197 -13.33 -13.24 -10.35
C ASP A 197 -13.46 -11.81 -9.76
N LEU A 198 -12.37 -11.23 -9.27
CA LEU A 198 -12.31 -9.86 -8.75
C LEU A 198 -12.15 -8.78 -9.84
N ASN A 199 -11.65 -9.17 -11.01
CA ASN A 199 -11.34 -8.29 -12.13
C ASN A 199 -11.91 -8.89 -13.43
N PRO A 200 -13.25 -9.02 -13.55
CA PRO A 200 -13.88 -9.50 -14.77
C PRO A 200 -13.69 -8.55 -15.95
#